data_AF-A0A2U4AUY6-F1
#
_entry.id   AF-A0A2U4AUY6-F1
#
_cell.length_a   1.000
_cell.length_b   1.000
_cell.length_c   1.000
_cell.angle_alpha   90.00
_cell.angle_beta   90.00
_cell.angle_gamma   90.00
#
_symmetry.space_group_name_H-M   'P 1'
#
loop_
_entity.id
_entity.type
_entity.pdbx_description
1 polymer ?
#
loop_
_entity_poly.entity_id
_entity_poly.type
_entity_poly.pdbx_seq_one_letter_code
_entity_poly.pdbx_strand_id
1 'polypeptide(L)'
;MGKLPERNDIPPWVGTPEVLTEPRVFQVQTGLLEAVFGPDGSRIPFVEEASKVMLQMKGLEASDLAEVMVSGSYLFKFQTKWMLQPVA
;
A
#
# COMPACT_ATOMS: atom_id res chain seq x y z
N MET A 1 15.48 8.99 6.00
CA MET A 1 14.14 8.53 5.56
C MET A 1 14.02 8.87 4.09
N GLY A 2 14.15 7.88 3.21
CA GLY A 2 14.00 8.09 1.77
C GLY A 2 12.57 8.51 1.47
N LYS A 3 12.37 9.38 0.46
CA LYS A 3 11.03 9.64 -0.06
C LYS A 3 10.43 8.29 -0.47
N LEU A 4 9.32 7.91 0.15
CA LEU A 4 8.53 6.78 -0.32
C LEU A 4 8.22 7.05 -1.80
N PRO A 5 8.45 6.07 -2.69
CA PRO A 5 8.31 6.32 -4.12
C PRO A 5 6.86 6.67 -4.45
N GLU A 6 6.63 7.90 -4.94
CA GLU A 6 5.37 8.27 -5.59
C GLU A 6 5.24 7.42 -6.86
N ARG A 7 4.45 6.35 -6.77
CA ARG A 7 4.29 5.40 -7.87
C ARG A 7 3.17 5.85 -8.80
N ASN A 8 3.58 6.28 -9.99
CA ASN A 8 2.70 6.77 -11.06
C ASN A 8 2.21 5.67 -12.01
N ASP A 9 2.81 4.47 -11.96
CA ASP A 9 2.47 3.36 -12.86
C ASP A 9 1.48 2.38 -12.23
N ILE A 10 0.41 2.06 -12.97
CA ILE A 10 -0.60 1.07 -12.60
C ILE A 10 -0.05 -0.34 -12.88
N PRO A 11 0.08 -1.21 -11.85
CA PRO A 11 0.55 -2.56 -12.08
C PRO A 11 -0.43 -3.39 -12.95
N PRO A 12 0.08 -4.31 -13.79
CA PRO A 12 -0.74 -5.07 -14.75
C PRO A 12 -1.77 -5.99 -14.08
N TRP A 13 -1.56 -6.35 -12.81
CA TRP A 13 -2.46 -7.21 -12.03
C TRP A 13 -3.66 -6.50 -11.41
N VAL A 14 -3.70 -5.17 -11.45
CA VAL A 14 -4.78 -4.37 -10.84
C VAL A 14 -6.02 -4.27 -11.75
N GLY A 15 -5.85 -4.65 -13.03
CA GLY A 15 -6.94 -4.66 -14.00
C GLY A 15 -7.21 -3.27 -14.59
N THR A 16 -8.46 -2.83 -14.56
CA THR A 16 -8.87 -1.55 -15.17
C THR A 16 -8.59 -0.35 -14.25
N PRO A 17 -8.32 0.85 -14.81
CA PRO A 17 -8.07 2.06 -14.01
C PRO A 17 -9.25 2.49 -13.12
N GLU A 18 -10.48 2.12 -13.49
CA GLU A 18 -11.71 2.38 -12.72
C GLU A 18 -11.64 1.84 -11.28
N VAL A 19 -10.83 0.80 -11.08
CA VAL A 19 -10.60 0.14 -9.80
C VAL A 19 -9.80 1.02 -8.82
N LEU A 20 -9.13 2.06 -9.33
CA LEU A 20 -8.31 2.99 -8.55
C LEU A 20 -9.11 4.16 -7.95
N THR A 21 -10.38 4.33 -8.35
CA THR A 21 -11.17 5.53 -8.03
C THR A 21 -11.47 5.70 -6.53
N GLU A 22 -11.51 4.60 -5.78
CA GLU A 22 -11.82 4.61 -4.33
C GLU A 22 -10.81 3.75 -3.55
N PRO A 23 -9.60 4.27 -3.25
CA PRO A 23 -8.64 3.55 -2.43
C PRO A 23 -9.19 3.33 -1.02
N ARG A 24 -8.85 2.18 -0.42
CA ARG A 24 -9.00 1.99 1.03
C ARG A 24 -7.77 2.55 1.72
N VAL A 25 -7.98 3.49 2.63
CA VAL A 25 -6.91 4.12 3.39
C VAL A 25 -6.91 3.62 4.83
N PHE A 26 -5.71 3.46 5.40
CA PHE A 26 -5.48 3.28 6.83
C PHE A 26 -4.10 3.83 7.21
N GLN A 27 -3.92 4.17 8.48
CA GLN A 27 -2.67 4.71 9.01
C GLN A 27 -1.87 3.61 9.71
N VAL A 28 -0.55 3.64 9.55
CA VAL A 28 0.40 2.69 10.12
C VAL A 28 1.61 3.45 10.65
N GLN A 29 2.26 2.96 11.70
CA GLN A 29 3.55 3.52 12.11
C GLN A 29 4.61 3.32 11.02
N THR A 30 5.33 4.39 10.66
CA THR A 30 6.36 4.37 9.60
C THR A 30 7.42 3.30 9.85
N GLY A 31 7.81 3.07 11.11
CA GLY A 31 8.76 2.01 11.48
C GLY A 31 8.24 0.58 11.24
N LEU A 32 6.92 0.35 11.29
CA LEU A 32 6.32 -0.95 10.99
C LEU A 32 6.28 -1.22 9.48
N LEU A 33 6.18 -0.18 8.65
CA LEU A 33 6.19 -0.35 7.20
C LEU A 33 7.50 -0.98 6.70
N GLU A 34 8.66 -0.59 7.23
CA GLU A 34 9.93 -1.23 6.86
C GLU A 34 9.98 -2.71 7.28
N ALA A 35 9.38 -3.07 8.41
CA ALA A 35 9.34 -4.47 8.86
C ALA A 35 8.48 -5.35 7.93
N VAL A 36 7.34 -4.81 7.47
CA VAL A 36 6.40 -5.52 6.59
C VAL A 36 6.91 -5.52 5.15
N PHE A 37 7.24 -4.34 4.63
CA PHE A 37 7.55 -4.11 3.23
C PHE A 37 9.05 -4.12 2.91
N GLY A 38 9.90 -4.34 3.91
CA GLY A 38 11.35 -4.31 3.74
C GLY A 38 11.92 -2.90 3.63
N PRO A 39 13.26 -2.77 3.63
CA PRO A 39 13.93 -1.49 3.46
C PRO A 39 13.48 -0.85 2.14
N ASP A 40 13.18 0.45 2.19
CA ASP A 40 12.68 1.27 1.08
C ASP A 40 11.47 0.66 0.33
N GLY A 41 10.70 -0.22 0.99
CA GLY A 41 9.55 -0.87 0.37
C GLY A 41 9.91 -1.96 -0.65
N SER A 42 11.11 -2.55 -0.57
CA SER A 42 11.59 -3.60 -1.49
C SER A 42 10.63 -4.79 -1.71
N ARG A 43 9.77 -5.11 -0.75
CA ARG A 43 8.76 -6.19 -0.83
C ARG A 43 7.39 -5.73 -1.34
N ILE A 44 7.16 -4.43 -1.55
CA ILE A 44 5.89 -3.90 -2.05
C ILE A 44 5.46 -4.59 -3.36
N PRO A 45 6.33 -4.74 -4.40
CA PRO A 45 5.91 -5.38 -5.65
C PRO A 45 5.42 -6.81 -5.44
N PHE A 46 6.05 -7.56 -4.53
CA PHE A 46 5.65 -8.93 -4.20
C PHE A 46 4.28 -8.97 -3.50
N VAL A 47 4.07 -8.11 -2.50
CA VAL A 47 2.80 -8.06 -1.76
C VAL A 47 1.65 -7.65 -2.67
N GLU A 48 1.88 -6.67 -3.52
CA GLU A 48 0.93 -6.21 -4.54
C GLU A 48 0.56 -7.31 -5.54
N GLU A 49 1.56 -8.01 -6.09
CA GLU A 49 1.33 -9.07 -7.06
C GLU A 49 0.55 -10.25 -6.46
N ALA A 50 0.91 -10.65 -5.23
CA ALA A 50 0.24 -11.71 -4.48
C ALA A 50 -1.21 -11.33 -4.13
N SER A 51 -1.44 -10.06 -3.78
CA SER A 51 -2.74 -9.57 -3.35
C SER A 51 -3.60 -9.01 -4.47
N LYS A 52 -3.04 -8.87 -5.69
CA LYS A 52 -3.68 -8.26 -6.87
C LYS A 52 -4.17 -6.83 -6.61
N VAL A 53 -3.37 -6.05 -5.89
CA VAL A 53 -3.66 -4.63 -5.57
C VAL A 53 -2.47 -3.74 -5.91
N MET A 54 -2.71 -2.43 -5.92
CA MET A 54 -1.70 -1.39 -5.86
C MET A 54 -1.66 -0.82 -4.44
N LEU A 55 -0.46 -0.69 -3.90
CA LEU A 55 -0.18 -0.05 -2.63
C LEU A 55 0.52 1.28 -2.89
N GLN A 56 -0.04 2.35 -2.33
CA GLN A 56 0.61 3.65 -2.27
C GLN A 56 0.80 4.03 -0.81
N MET A 57 1.95 4.63 -0.49
CA MET A 57 2.29 5.02 0.86
C MET A 57 2.64 6.49 0.88
N LYS A 58 2.06 7.22 1.83
CA LYS A 58 2.30 8.64 2.03
C LYS A 58 2.74 8.87 3.46
N GLY A 59 3.99 9.28 3.65
CA GLY A 59 4.47 9.71 4.97
C GLY A 59 3.74 10.95 5.43
N LEU A 60 3.30 10.99 6.68
CA LEU A 60 2.75 12.19 7.29
C LEU A 60 3.92 12.93 7.95
N GLU A 61 4.48 13.95 7.28
CA GLU A 61 5.70 14.69 7.70
C GLU A 61 5.68 15.22 9.16
N ALA A 62 4.50 15.34 9.78
CA ALA A 62 4.31 15.80 11.17
C ALA A 62 4.14 14.66 12.20
N SER A 63 4.21 13.39 11.78
CA SER A 63 3.93 12.22 12.61
C SER A 63 4.81 11.03 12.23
N ASP A 64 5.08 10.12 13.16
CA ASP A 64 5.69 8.82 12.86
C ASP A 64 4.72 7.84 12.18
N LEU A 65 3.70 8.38 11.50
CA LEU A 65 2.65 7.64 10.81
C LEU A 65 2.78 7.82 9.30
N ALA A 66 2.34 6.81 8.58
CA ALA A 66 2.21 6.80 7.15
C ALA A 66 0.81 6.30 6.76
N GLU A 67 0.23 6.94 5.76
CA GLU A 67 -1.01 6.50 5.16
C GLU A 67 -0.72 5.44 4.10
N VAL A 68 -1.36 4.28 4.24
CA VAL A 68 -1.34 3.22 3.25
C VAL A 68 -2.66 3.24 2.50
N MET A 69 -2.57 3.41 1.19
CA MET A 69 -3.69 3.42 0.25
C MET A 69 -3.67 2.11 -0.55
N VAL A 70 -4.75 1.35 -0.45
CA VAL A 70 -4.94 0.09 -1.16
C VAL A 70 -5.95 0.31 -2.28
N SER A 71 -5.49 0.18 -3.51
CA SER A 71 -6.32 0.29 -4.71
C SER A 71 -6.36 -1.05 -5.42
N GLY A 72 -7.53 -1.50 -5.84
CA GLY A 72 -7.71 -2.86 -6.31
C GLY A 72 -9.17 -3.26 -6.32
N SER A 73 -9.46 -4.40 -6.94
CA SER A 73 -10.84 -4.86 -7.08
C SER A 73 -11.46 -4.97 -5.69
N TYR A 74 -12.80 -4.83 -5.59
CA TYR A 74 -13.49 -4.78 -4.31
C TYR A 74 -12.99 -5.86 -3.33
N LEU A 75 -13.02 -7.13 -3.75
CA LEU A 75 -12.64 -8.26 -2.90
C LEU A 75 -11.16 -8.21 -2.48
N PHE A 76 -10.23 -7.97 -3.41
CA PHE A 76 -8.79 -7.93 -3.13
C PHE A 76 -8.41 -6.75 -2.23
N LYS A 77 -9.03 -5.59 -2.45
CA LYS A 77 -8.83 -4.39 -1.63
C LYS A 77 -9.25 -4.60 -0.18
N PHE A 78 -10.38 -5.28 0.05
CA PHE A 78 -10.82 -5.63 1.40
C PHE A 78 -9.90 -6.67 2.05
N GLN A 79 -9.55 -7.74 1.34
CA GLN A 79 -8.68 -8.79 1.86
C GLN A 79 -7.30 -8.24 2.25
N THR A 80 -6.70 -7.43 1.39
CA THR A 80 -5.38 -6.83 1.66
C THR A 80 -5.43 -5.93 2.87
N LYS A 81 -6.48 -5.09 3.02
CA LYS A 81 -6.65 -4.29 4.22
C LYS A 81 -6.72 -5.17 5.48
N TRP A 82 -7.50 -6.25 5.45
CA TRP A 82 -7.59 -7.17 6.58
C TRP A 82 -6.27 -7.86 6.92
N MET A 83 -5.46 -8.19 5.91
CA MET A 83 -4.13 -8.78 6.12
C MET A 83 -3.14 -7.78 6.72
N LEU A 84 -3.24 -6.49 6.36
CA LEU A 84 -2.32 -5.45 6.82
C LEU A 84 -2.77 -4.77 8.13
N GLN A 85 -4.04 -4.91 8.52
CA GLN A 85 -4.57 -4.28 9.73
C GLN A 85 -3.88 -4.70 11.06
N PRO A 86 -3.43 -5.96 11.24
CA PRO A 86 -2.73 -6.36 12.48
C PRO A 86 -1.33 -5.76 12.63
N VAL A 87 -0.75 -5.28 11.53
CA VAL A 87 0.57 -4.65 11.47
C VAL A 87 0.47 -3.14 11.29
N ALA A 88 -0.75 -2.59 11.40
CA ALA A 88 -1.07 -1.17 11.35
C ALA A 88 -0.94 -0.50 12.72
#